data_AF-A0A7C6T1R1-F1
#
_entry.id   AF-A0A7C6T1R1-F1
#
_cell.length_a   1.000
_cell.length_b   1.000
_cell.length_c   1.000
_cell.angle_alpha   90.00
_cell.angle_beta   90.00
_cell.angle_gamma   90.00
#
_symmetry.space_group_name_H-M   'P 1'
#
loop_
_entity.id
_entity.type
_entity.pdbx_description
1 polymer ?
#
loop_
_entity_poly.entity_id
_entity_poly.type
_entity_poly.pdbx_seq_one_letter_code
_entity_poly.pdbx_strand_id
1 'polypeptide(L)'
;NDLTDVLSRTDGQPRLATRLPGRQGPSLLAMLLGMLETTAHAAVPEGFKEFDWQAMLDHGIPADLIELGKARLNDLEDFQSGFINPYVLETAMVHPEFFRENLLIESDAAQIGWRHARRTLLDIFVRSREAGADVCLVVIPSTLQVSDSHYSLYERMLFDMDPRLLTTNRPQQLLADLCRQADVPIVDLLPAFREDPEDLYWLNDDHMSEKGHRLAWRVLREQYLDEWLARQTASADHP
;
A
#
# COMPACT_ATOMS: atom_id res chain seq x y z
N ASN A 1 -1.68 -1.15 -3.47
CA ASN A 1 -1.85 -0.42 -2.20
C ASN A 1 -2.42 -1.24 -1.09
N ASP A 2 -2.67 -2.53 -1.32
CA ASP A 2 -2.50 -3.50 -0.27
C ASP A 2 -1.68 -4.68 -0.79
N LEU A 3 -0.75 -5.15 0.04
CA LEU A 3 -0.01 -6.40 -0.12
C LEU A 3 -0.71 -7.53 0.68
N THR A 4 -1.69 -7.24 1.53
CA THR A 4 -2.44 -8.24 2.31
C THR A 4 -3.68 -8.81 1.62
N ASP A 5 -4.29 -8.11 0.67
CA ASP A 5 -5.48 -8.58 -0.07
C ASP A 5 -5.18 -9.37 -1.37
N VAL A 6 -4.28 -10.35 -1.30
CA VAL A 6 -4.25 -11.43 -2.32
C VAL A 6 -5.25 -12.52 -1.93
N LEU A 7 -6.53 -12.22 -2.08
CA LEU A 7 -7.60 -13.23 -2.00
C LEU A 7 -7.75 -13.91 -3.37
N SER A 8 -7.07 -15.05 -3.57
CA SER A 8 -7.46 -15.97 -4.64
C SER A 8 -8.36 -17.08 -4.09
N ARG A 9 -9.68 -16.94 -4.31
CA ARG A 9 -10.56 -18.12 -4.36
C ARG A 9 -10.20 -18.90 -5.62
N THR A 10 -9.50 -20.02 -5.45
CA THR A 10 -9.42 -21.06 -6.48
C THR A 10 -9.94 -22.36 -5.88
N ASP A 11 -11.25 -22.55 -6.03
CA ASP A 11 -11.96 -23.77 -6.38
C ASP A 11 -11.18 -25.09 -6.16
N GLY A 12 -10.98 -25.44 -4.90
CA GLY A 12 -11.20 -26.80 -4.39
C GLY A 12 -10.49 -27.99 -5.05
N GLN A 13 -9.35 -27.85 -5.75
CA GLN A 13 -8.48 -28.98 -6.13
C GLN A 13 -7.00 -28.54 -6.31
N PRO A 14 -6.01 -29.29 -5.80
CA PRO A 14 -4.61 -28.98 -6.03
C PRO A 14 -4.19 -29.38 -7.44
N ARG A 15 -3.64 -28.43 -8.21
CA ARG A 15 -2.84 -28.72 -9.40
C ARG A 15 -1.50 -28.01 -9.34
N LEU A 16 -0.46 -28.80 -9.11
CA LEU A 16 0.93 -28.43 -9.31
C LEU A 16 1.26 -28.56 -10.80
N ALA A 17 1.48 -27.44 -11.50
CA ALA A 17 2.26 -27.35 -12.74
C ALA A 17 2.43 -25.85 -13.09
N THR A 18 3.63 -25.28 -13.11
CA THR A 18 4.67 -25.68 -14.04
C THR A 18 6.05 -25.29 -13.50
N ARG A 19 6.94 -26.29 -13.42
CA ARG A 19 8.37 -26.07 -13.56
C ARG A 19 8.62 -25.56 -14.98
N LEU A 20 9.20 -24.37 -15.13
CA LEU A 20 10.03 -24.05 -16.30
C LEU A 20 11.47 -24.41 -15.93
N PRO A 21 12.12 -25.36 -16.63
CA PRO A 21 13.53 -25.64 -16.42
C PRO A 21 14.37 -24.54 -17.09
N GLY A 22 15.29 -23.92 -16.35
CA GLY A 22 16.52 -23.37 -16.97
C GLY A 22 16.72 -21.85 -17.04
N ARG A 23 16.09 -21.01 -16.21
CA ARG A 23 16.55 -19.62 -16.04
C ARG A 23 16.66 -19.24 -14.57
N GLN A 24 17.90 -19.04 -14.10
CA GLN A 24 18.20 -18.44 -12.81
C GLN A 24 18.00 -16.93 -12.91
N GLY A 25 16.83 -16.47 -12.50
CA GLY A 25 16.53 -15.07 -12.22
C GLY A 25 15.23 -15.02 -11.42
N PRO A 26 15.13 -14.22 -10.34
CA PRO A 26 13.89 -14.10 -9.59
C PRO A 26 12.81 -13.56 -10.54
N SER A 27 11.67 -14.26 -10.61
CA SER A 27 10.51 -13.75 -11.34
C SER A 27 10.04 -12.44 -10.71
N LEU A 28 9.41 -11.57 -11.49
CA LEU A 28 8.76 -10.35 -10.98
C LEU A 28 7.84 -10.66 -9.78
N LEU A 29 7.19 -11.84 -9.80
CA LEU A 29 6.41 -12.36 -8.68
C LEU A 29 7.25 -12.65 -7.42
N ALA A 30 8.46 -13.21 -7.55
CA ALA A 30 9.38 -13.42 -6.42
C ALA A 30 9.95 -12.11 -5.87
N MET A 31 10.10 -11.08 -6.70
CA MET A 31 10.49 -9.74 -6.24
C MET A 31 9.35 -9.03 -5.49
N LEU A 32 8.11 -9.15 -5.99
CA LEU A 32 6.91 -8.63 -5.32
C LEU A 32 6.63 -9.38 -4.01
N LEU A 33 6.81 -10.70 -3.99
CA LEU A 33 6.77 -11.52 -2.77
C LEU A 33 7.92 -11.17 -1.80
N GLY A 34 9.11 -10.82 -2.32
CA GLY A 34 10.21 -10.33 -1.49
C GLY A 34 9.95 -8.95 -0.88
N MET A 35 9.14 -8.09 -1.52
CA MET A 35 8.66 -6.83 -0.93
C MET A 35 7.64 -7.08 0.19
N LEU A 36 6.81 -8.11 0.04
CA LEU A 36 5.94 -8.68 1.08
C LEU A 36 6.77 -9.19 2.27
N GLU A 37 7.81 -9.99 2.03
CA GLU A 37 8.64 -10.61 3.08
C GLU A 37 9.60 -9.62 3.78
N THR A 38 9.91 -8.47 3.18
CA THR A 38 10.84 -7.47 3.77
C THR A 38 10.15 -6.33 4.51
N THR A 39 8.82 -6.22 4.42
CA THR A 39 8.00 -5.40 5.33
C THR A 39 7.22 -6.22 6.35
N ALA A 40 7.12 -7.54 6.16
CA ALA A 40 6.55 -8.46 7.15
C ALA A 40 7.47 -9.67 7.33
N HIS A 41 8.12 -9.76 8.50
CA HIS A 41 8.53 -11.06 9.03
C HIS A 41 7.27 -11.86 9.45
N ALA A 42 6.51 -12.33 8.47
CA ALA A 42 5.52 -13.40 8.65
C ALA A 42 5.21 -14.00 7.28
N ALA A 43 5.78 -15.17 6.99
CA ALA A 43 5.13 -16.08 6.07
C ALA A 43 3.71 -16.33 6.62
N VAL A 44 2.67 -16.01 5.84
CA VAL A 44 1.29 -16.36 6.20
C VAL A 44 1.23 -17.90 6.20
N PRO A 45 1.10 -18.56 7.36
CA PRO A 45 1.08 -20.02 7.40
C PRO A 45 -0.16 -20.55 6.66
N GLU A 46 -0.05 -21.75 6.09
CA GLU A 46 -1.23 -22.45 5.55
C GLU A 46 -2.28 -22.65 6.66
N GLY A 47 -3.43 -22.02 6.48
CA GLY A 47 -4.54 -21.96 7.43
C GLY A 47 -4.74 -20.53 7.93
N PHE A 48 -5.93 -19.96 7.70
CA PHE A 48 -6.31 -18.69 8.34
C PHE A 48 -6.10 -18.85 9.85
N LYS A 49 -5.08 -18.19 10.40
CA LYS A 49 -4.91 -18.12 11.84
C LYS A 49 -6.12 -17.34 12.35
N GLU A 50 -6.95 -17.95 13.19
CA GLU A 50 -8.00 -17.22 13.87
C GLU A 50 -7.34 -16.04 14.62
N PHE A 51 -7.89 -14.84 14.46
CA PHE A 51 -7.43 -13.67 15.20
C PHE A 51 -7.66 -13.90 16.69
N ASP A 52 -6.66 -13.61 17.52
CA ASP A 52 -6.76 -13.70 18.97
C ASP A 52 -7.47 -12.46 19.53
N TRP A 53 -8.80 -12.43 19.39
CA TRP A 53 -9.63 -11.31 19.85
C TRP A 53 -9.51 -11.04 21.35
N GLN A 54 -9.28 -12.10 22.14
CA GLN A 54 -9.13 -11.95 23.58
C GLN A 54 -7.79 -11.29 23.90
N ALA A 55 -6.70 -11.67 23.22
CA ALA A 55 -5.42 -11.00 23.37
C ALA A 55 -5.51 -9.51 22.97
N MET A 56 -6.24 -9.16 21.89
CA MET A 56 -6.46 -7.76 21.50
C MET A 56 -7.21 -6.99 22.60
N LEU A 57 -8.25 -7.59 23.19
CA LEU A 57 -9.01 -6.98 24.29
C LEU A 57 -8.12 -6.80 25.54
N ASP A 58 -7.34 -7.82 25.88
CA ASP A 58 -6.40 -7.80 27.01
C ASP A 58 -5.28 -6.78 26.81
N HIS A 59 -4.89 -6.51 25.55
CA HIS A 59 -3.96 -5.45 25.17
C HIS A 59 -4.58 -4.04 25.27
N GLY A 60 -5.90 -3.95 25.39
CA GLY A 60 -6.63 -2.68 25.57
C GLY A 60 -7.30 -2.15 24.30
N ILE A 61 -7.32 -2.90 23.21
CA ILE A 61 -8.09 -2.51 22.01
C ILE A 61 -9.57 -2.41 22.39
N PRO A 62 -10.26 -1.32 22.06
CA PRO A 62 -11.66 -1.14 22.43
C PRO A 62 -12.55 -2.25 21.84
N ALA A 63 -13.46 -2.77 22.68
CA ALA A 63 -14.35 -3.88 22.31
C ALA A 63 -15.20 -3.55 21.08
N ASP A 64 -15.62 -2.30 20.89
CA ASP A 64 -16.40 -1.89 19.72
C ASP A 64 -15.60 -1.99 18.42
N LEU A 65 -14.29 -1.70 18.44
CA LEU A 65 -13.42 -1.89 17.27
C LEU A 65 -13.20 -3.39 16.96
N ILE A 66 -13.09 -4.22 18.00
CA ILE A 66 -13.00 -5.68 17.85
C ILE A 66 -14.27 -6.23 17.20
N GLU A 67 -15.45 -5.77 17.60
CA GLU A 67 -16.71 -6.21 16.99
C GLU A 67 -16.82 -5.77 15.51
N LEU A 68 -16.35 -4.57 15.16
CA LEU A 68 -16.23 -4.15 13.75
C LEU A 68 -15.26 -5.05 12.96
N GLY A 69 -14.15 -5.47 13.56
CA GLY A 69 -13.20 -6.41 12.96
C GLY A 69 -13.78 -7.81 12.77
N LYS A 70 -14.51 -8.33 13.75
CA LYS A 70 -15.23 -9.62 13.64
C LYS A 70 -16.31 -9.58 12.57
N ALA A 71 -17.07 -8.48 12.50
CA ALA A 71 -18.12 -8.30 11.51
C ALA A 71 -17.56 -8.38 10.09
N ARG A 72 -16.37 -7.82 9.85
CA ARG A 72 -15.68 -7.89 8.55
C ARG A 72 -15.47 -9.33 8.05
N LEU A 73 -15.13 -10.26 8.94
CA LEU A 73 -14.88 -11.65 8.54
C LEU A 73 -16.15 -12.39 8.11
N ASN A 74 -17.32 -11.92 8.56
CA ASN A 74 -18.61 -12.50 8.19
C ASN A 74 -19.16 -11.90 6.89
N ASP A 75 -18.67 -10.72 6.48
CA ASP A 75 -19.10 -10.03 5.27
C ASP A 75 -17.89 -9.43 4.52
N LEU A 76 -17.26 -10.28 3.72
CA LEU A 76 -16.10 -9.91 2.91
C LEU A 76 -16.48 -9.07 1.67
N GLU A 77 -17.76 -9.02 1.30
CA GLU A 77 -18.22 -8.36 0.07
C GLU A 77 -18.64 -6.91 0.31
N ASP A 78 -19.05 -6.54 1.52
CA ASP A 78 -19.40 -5.16 1.87
C ASP A 78 -18.21 -4.37 2.45
N PHE A 79 -17.59 -3.53 1.61
CA PHE A 79 -16.52 -2.60 1.99
C PHE A 79 -17.06 -1.22 2.43
N GLN A 80 -18.36 -0.96 2.30
CA GLN A 80 -18.95 0.36 2.56
C GLN A 80 -19.53 0.51 3.96
N SER A 81 -19.71 -0.60 4.68
CA SER A 81 -20.41 -0.69 5.96
C SER A 81 -19.64 -0.19 7.20
N GLY A 82 -18.44 0.38 7.03
CA GLY A 82 -17.66 0.90 8.15
C GLY A 82 -17.03 -0.18 9.03
N PHE A 83 -16.73 -1.34 8.45
CA PHE A 83 -15.92 -2.37 9.12
C PHE A 83 -14.46 -1.93 9.31
N ILE A 84 -13.74 -2.66 10.17
CA ILE A 84 -12.31 -2.52 10.36
C ILE A 84 -11.61 -3.76 9.82
N ASN A 85 -10.51 -3.57 9.09
CA ASN A 85 -9.64 -4.68 8.72
C ASN A 85 -8.99 -5.26 10.00
N PRO A 86 -9.27 -6.52 10.38
CA PRO A 86 -8.75 -7.08 11.63
C PRO A 86 -7.22 -7.22 11.66
N TYR A 87 -6.54 -7.25 10.51
CA TYR A 87 -5.08 -7.19 10.46
C TYR A 87 -4.52 -5.86 10.96
N VAL A 88 -5.27 -4.76 10.83
CA VAL A 88 -4.87 -3.46 11.38
C VAL A 88 -4.90 -3.50 12.91
N LEU A 89 -5.86 -4.19 13.51
CA LEU A 89 -5.93 -4.37 14.96
C LEU A 89 -4.77 -5.24 15.49
N GLU A 90 -4.45 -6.33 14.78
CA GLU A 90 -3.27 -7.15 15.12
C GLU A 90 -1.97 -6.34 14.97
N THR A 91 -1.85 -5.56 13.90
CA THR A 91 -0.70 -4.69 13.66
C THR A 91 -0.54 -3.66 14.78
N ALA A 92 -1.63 -3.04 15.24
CA ALA A 92 -1.57 -2.08 16.34
C ALA A 92 -1.03 -2.70 17.63
N MET A 93 -1.41 -3.96 17.91
CA MET A 93 -0.94 -4.71 19.08
C MET A 93 0.53 -5.13 18.98
N VAL A 94 0.98 -5.56 17.81
CA VAL A 94 2.34 -6.15 17.62
C VAL A 94 3.37 -5.08 17.23
N HIS A 95 2.95 -4.07 16.48
CA HIS A 95 3.77 -3.03 15.87
C HIS A 95 3.11 -1.65 16.01
N PRO A 96 2.90 -1.13 17.23
CA PRO A 96 2.26 0.18 17.44
C PRO A 96 3.00 1.31 16.72
N GLU A 97 4.30 1.20 16.49
CA GLU A 97 5.12 2.17 15.76
C GLU A 97 4.91 2.20 14.23
N PHE A 98 4.13 1.27 13.67
CA PHE A 98 4.01 1.02 12.23
C PHE A 98 3.88 2.28 11.38
N PHE A 99 2.94 3.18 11.72
CA PHE A 99 2.73 4.40 10.93
C PHE A 99 3.88 5.40 11.05
N ARG A 100 4.46 5.54 12.25
CA ARG A 100 5.61 6.43 12.45
C ARG A 100 6.82 5.95 11.66
N GLU A 101 7.08 4.64 11.67
CA GLU A 101 8.19 4.05 10.92
C GLU A 101 8.01 4.24 9.40
N ASN A 102 6.79 4.03 8.89
CA ASN A 102 6.54 4.10 7.44
C ASN A 102 6.39 5.54 6.90
N LEU A 103 5.89 6.50 7.70
CA LEU A 103 5.60 7.86 7.22
C LEU A 103 6.63 8.90 7.63
N LEU A 104 7.32 8.75 8.77
CA LEU A 104 8.40 9.66 9.16
C LEU A 104 9.76 9.12 8.72
N ILE A 105 9.95 7.80 8.74
CA ILE A 105 11.18 7.13 8.29
C ILE A 105 12.40 7.70 9.03
N GLU A 106 12.32 7.83 10.35
CA GLU A 106 13.37 8.42 11.20
C GLU A 106 14.18 7.36 11.96
N SER A 107 13.56 6.21 12.30
CA SER A 107 14.23 5.13 13.03
C SER A 107 15.26 4.40 12.15
N ASP A 108 16.23 3.76 12.79
CA ASP A 108 17.22 2.93 12.09
C ASP A 108 16.55 1.79 11.30
N ALA A 109 15.52 1.17 11.88
CA ALA A 109 14.73 0.12 11.24
C ALA A 109 14.00 0.65 10.00
N ALA A 110 13.31 1.78 10.11
CA ALA A 110 12.63 2.41 8.98
C ALA A 110 13.62 2.83 7.88
N GLN A 111 14.79 3.36 8.25
CA GLN A 111 15.86 3.71 7.31
C GLN A 111 16.43 2.48 6.60
N ILE A 112 16.54 1.33 7.28
CA ILE A 112 16.89 0.04 6.65
C ILE A 112 15.81 -0.36 5.65
N GLY A 113 14.53 -0.35 6.06
CA GLY A 113 13.40 -0.65 5.20
C GLY A 113 13.37 0.21 3.93
N TRP A 114 13.56 1.53 4.08
CA TRP A 114 13.65 2.46 2.96
C TRP A 114 14.80 2.14 2.01
N ARG A 115 15.99 1.76 2.52
CA ARG A 115 17.10 1.35 1.65
C ARG A 115 16.75 0.11 0.83
N HIS A 116 16.02 -0.84 1.40
CA HIS A 116 15.53 -2.01 0.67
C HIS A 116 14.50 -1.63 -0.40
N ALA A 117 13.48 -0.84 -0.04
CA ALA A 117 12.48 -0.35 -0.98
C ALA A 117 13.12 0.41 -2.15
N ARG A 118 14.06 1.32 -1.86
CA ARG A 118 14.84 2.06 -2.85
C ARG A 118 15.58 1.14 -3.81
N ARG A 119 16.27 0.12 -3.29
CA ARG A 119 17.00 -0.85 -4.13
C ARG A 119 16.05 -1.60 -5.04
N THR A 120 14.91 -2.04 -4.53
CA THR A 120 13.92 -2.80 -5.31
C THR A 120 13.28 -1.94 -6.41
N LEU A 121 12.93 -0.69 -6.10
CA LEU A 121 12.39 0.25 -7.10
C LEU A 121 13.40 0.52 -8.22
N LEU A 122 14.67 0.72 -7.89
CA LEU A 122 15.72 0.87 -8.91
C LEU A 122 15.86 -0.37 -9.79
N ASP A 123 15.78 -1.57 -9.21
CA ASP A 123 15.82 -2.82 -9.99
C ASP A 123 14.60 -2.93 -10.93
N ILE A 124 13.40 -2.54 -10.47
CA ILE A 124 12.21 -2.46 -11.33
C ILE A 124 12.44 -1.49 -12.48
N PHE A 125 12.96 -0.29 -12.22
CA PHE A 125 13.21 0.72 -13.27
C PHE A 125 14.19 0.24 -14.32
N VAL A 126 15.28 -0.40 -13.89
CA VAL A 126 16.29 -0.98 -14.79
C VAL A 126 15.67 -2.08 -15.64
N ARG A 127 15.00 -3.05 -15.02
CA ARG A 127 14.39 -4.19 -15.73
C ARG A 127 13.31 -3.78 -16.70
N SER A 128 12.48 -2.80 -16.36
CA SER A 128 11.45 -2.30 -17.27
C SER A 128 12.07 -1.63 -18.50
N ARG A 129 13.14 -0.84 -18.31
CA ARG A 129 13.89 -0.25 -19.43
C ARG A 129 14.52 -1.31 -20.33
N GLU A 130 15.12 -2.34 -19.74
CA GLU A 130 15.67 -3.48 -20.50
C GLU A 130 14.59 -4.25 -21.28
N ALA A 131 13.36 -4.27 -20.76
CA ALA A 131 12.20 -4.85 -21.43
C ALA A 131 11.53 -3.93 -22.46
N GLY A 132 12.02 -2.69 -22.64
CA GLY A 132 11.40 -1.69 -23.51
C GLY A 132 10.04 -1.17 -23.01
N ALA A 133 9.78 -1.27 -21.71
CA ALA A 133 8.55 -0.80 -21.07
C ALA A 133 8.75 0.57 -20.42
N ASP A 134 7.82 1.49 -20.68
CA ASP A 134 7.73 2.75 -19.94
C ASP A 134 7.25 2.50 -18.50
N VAL A 135 7.80 3.26 -17.55
CA VAL A 135 7.41 3.21 -16.14
C VAL A 135 7.07 4.60 -15.66
N CYS A 136 5.96 4.71 -14.93
CA CYS A 136 5.63 5.86 -14.12
C CYS A 136 5.32 5.40 -12.70
N LEU A 137 5.83 6.11 -11.70
CA LEU A 137 5.48 5.85 -10.31
C LEU A 137 4.29 6.74 -9.91
N VAL A 138 3.21 6.13 -9.40
CA VAL A 138 2.09 6.87 -8.82
C VAL A 138 2.16 6.73 -7.30
N VAL A 139 2.30 7.85 -6.59
CA VAL A 139 2.44 7.87 -5.14
C VAL A 139 1.09 8.24 -4.52
N ILE A 140 0.42 7.23 -3.96
CA ILE A 140 -0.83 7.40 -3.24
C ILE A 140 -0.49 7.73 -1.78
N PRO A 141 -1.03 8.83 -1.20
CA PRO A 141 -0.78 9.16 0.19
C PRO A 141 -1.42 8.15 1.15
N SER A 142 -0.90 8.06 2.36
CA SER A 142 -1.61 7.39 3.46
C SER A 142 -2.79 8.24 3.91
N THR A 143 -3.86 7.60 4.40
CA THR A 143 -4.98 8.25 5.10
C THR A 143 -4.49 9.22 6.16
N LEU A 144 -3.44 8.85 6.90
CA LEU A 144 -2.84 9.64 7.96
C LEU A 144 -2.18 10.94 7.49
N GLN A 145 -1.96 11.14 6.19
CA GLN A 145 -1.41 12.38 5.64
C GLN A 145 -2.48 13.38 5.21
N VAL A 146 -3.77 12.98 5.27
CA VAL A 146 -4.90 13.73 4.70
C VAL A 146 -6.18 13.70 5.55
N SER A 147 -6.32 12.77 6.51
CA SER A 147 -7.57 12.52 7.24
C SER A 147 -7.37 12.54 8.76
N ASP A 148 -7.94 13.56 9.42
CA ASP A 148 -7.97 13.68 10.88
C ASP A 148 -8.85 12.59 11.54
N SER A 149 -9.90 12.14 10.84
CA SER A 149 -10.77 11.08 11.36
C SER A 149 -10.04 9.74 11.41
N HIS A 150 -9.22 9.43 10.41
CA HIS A 150 -8.35 8.25 10.44
C HIS A 150 -7.27 8.36 11.49
N TYR A 151 -6.69 9.54 11.71
CA TYR A 151 -5.76 9.74 12.83
C TYR A 151 -6.40 9.38 14.17
N SER A 152 -7.61 9.88 14.42
CA SER A 152 -8.38 9.58 15.63
C SER A 152 -8.74 8.08 15.73
N LEU A 153 -9.05 7.44 14.60
CA LEU A 153 -9.33 6.00 14.55
C LEU A 153 -8.10 5.17 14.96
N TYR A 154 -6.94 5.44 14.37
CA TYR A 154 -5.71 4.70 14.67
C TYR A 154 -5.20 4.98 16.08
N GLU A 155 -5.40 6.19 16.61
CA GLU A 155 -5.14 6.48 18.02
C GLU A 155 -5.98 5.58 18.94
N ARG A 156 -7.28 5.40 18.64
CA ARG A 156 -8.15 4.48 19.39
C ARG A 156 -7.72 3.01 19.29
N MET A 157 -7.02 2.64 18.23
CA MET A 157 -6.43 1.31 18.05
C MET A 157 -5.10 1.15 18.79
N LEU A 158 -4.63 2.16 19.52
CA LEU A 158 -3.38 2.14 20.30
C LEU A 158 -2.09 2.15 19.45
N PHE A 159 -2.15 2.64 18.21
CA PHE A 159 -0.91 2.96 17.47
C PHE A 159 -0.14 4.10 18.18
N ASP A 160 1.18 4.11 18.02
CA ASP A 160 2.08 5.18 18.47
C ASP A 160 1.96 6.38 17.50
N MET A 161 0.97 7.21 17.78
CA MET A 161 0.59 8.34 16.94
C MET A 161 1.50 9.56 17.16
N ASP A 162 1.91 10.19 16.06
CA ASP A 162 2.68 11.44 16.06
C ASP A 162 1.92 12.50 15.23
N PRO A 163 1.62 13.70 15.76
CA PRO A 163 0.89 14.73 15.01
C PRO A 163 1.54 15.13 13.68
N ARG A 164 2.85 14.90 13.52
CA ARG A 164 3.57 15.13 12.26
C ARG A 164 3.07 14.23 11.13
N LEU A 165 2.41 13.11 11.41
CA LEU A 165 1.86 12.20 10.40
C LEU A 165 0.85 12.92 9.48
N LEU A 166 0.06 13.85 10.01
CA LEU A 166 -0.93 14.64 9.26
C LEU A 166 -0.30 15.58 8.22
N THR A 167 0.93 16.02 8.46
CA THR A 167 1.56 17.08 7.66
C THR A 167 2.79 16.59 6.89
N THR A 168 3.37 15.45 7.26
CA THR A 168 4.54 14.88 6.58
C THR A 168 4.28 14.65 5.10
N ASN A 169 5.30 14.88 4.29
CA ASN A 169 5.41 14.47 2.90
C ASN A 169 6.73 13.71 2.66
N ARG A 170 7.32 13.17 3.73
CA ARG A 170 8.65 12.54 3.67
C ARG A 170 8.71 11.37 2.67
N PRO A 171 7.73 10.45 2.61
CA PRO A 171 7.73 9.38 1.61
C PRO A 171 7.67 9.95 0.18
N GLN A 172 6.84 10.96 -0.05
CA GLN A 172 6.69 11.63 -1.34
C GLN A 172 8.01 12.27 -1.79
N GLN A 173 8.69 12.99 -0.90
CA GLN A 173 10.00 13.60 -1.19
C GLN A 173 11.05 12.55 -1.55
N LEU A 174 11.13 11.47 -0.78
CA LEU A 174 12.08 10.39 -0.99
C LEU A 174 11.86 9.67 -2.33
N LEU A 175 10.60 9.41 -2.69
CA LEU A 175 10.24 8.79 -3.96
C LEU A 175 10.48 9.76 -5.13
N ALA A 176 10.14 11.04 -4.98
CA ALA A 176 10.40 12.06 -5.99
C ALA A 176 11.90 12.23 -6.27
N ASP A 177 12.74 12.24 -5.22
CA ASP A 177 14.19 12.28 -5.36
C ASP A 177 14.73 11.04 -6.10
N LEU A 178 14.20 9.86 -5.79
CA LEU A 178 14.58 8.61 -6.45
C LEU A 178 14.21 8.61 -7.94
N CYS A 179 12.96 8.98 -8.25
CA CYS A 179 12.44 9.07 -9.62
C CYS A 179 13.22 10.09 -10.45
N ARG A 180 13.54 11.26 -9.88
CA ARG A 180 14.38 12.28 -10.54
C ARG A 180 15.78 11.78 -10.86
N GLN A 181 16.41 11.03 -9.94
CA GLN A 181 17.74 10.45 -10.16
C GLN A 181 17.72 9.36 -11.26
N ALA A 182 16.61 8.64 -11.39
CA ALA A 182 16.46 7.54 -12.34
C ALA A 182 15.88 7.97 -13.71
N ASP A 183 15.51 9.24 -13.85
CA ASP A 183 14.74 9.78 -14.98
C ASP A 183 13.44 9.00 -15.22
N VAL A 184 12.68 8.79 -14.13
CA VAL A 184 11.40 8.09 -14.13
C VAL A 184 10.29 9.10 -13.79
N PRO A 185 9.24 9.22 -14.62
CA PRO A 185 8.06 10.01 -14.32
C PRO A 185 7.42 9.62 -12.98
N ILE A 186 6.92 10.63 -12.26
CA ILE A 186 6.24 10.46 -10.99
C ILE A 186 4.97 11.31 -10.94
N VAL A 187 3.89 10.73 -10.44
CA VAL A 187 2.64 11.42 -10.13
C VAL A 187 2.43 11.35 -8.63
N ASP A 188 2.54 12.49 -7.95
CA ASP A 188 2.27 12.61 -6.51
C ASP A 188 0.81 13.04 -6.31
N LEU A 189 0.03 12.17 -5.65
CA LEU A 189 -1.38 12.45 -5.39
C LEU A 189 -1.60 13.26 -4.11
N LEU A 190 -0.60 13.38 -3.23
CA LEU A 190 -0.75 14.04 -1.93
C LEU A 190 -1.25 15.49 -2.03
N PRO A 191 -0.75 16.36 -2.95
CA PRO A 191 -1.25 17.72 -3.06
C PRO A 191 -2.76 17.78 -3.35
N ALA A 192 -3.22 17.00 -4.34
CA ALA A 192 -4.64 16.97 -4.71
C ALA A 192 -5.52 16.37 -3.61
N PHE A 193 -5.02 15.35 -2.89
CA PHE A 193 -5.77 14.72 -1.82
C PHE A 193 -5.90 15.61 -0.58
N ARG A 194 -4.96 16.54 -0.35
CA ARG A 194 -5.07 17.54 0.73
C ARG A 194 -6.04 18.68 0.42
N GLU A 195 -6.32 18.95 -0.85
CA GLU A 195 -7.26 20.00 -1.25
C GLU A 195 -8.73 19.62 -1.02
N ASP A 196 -9.07 18.33 -1.17
CA ASP A 196 -10.42 17.80 -0.97
C ASP A 196 -10.35 16.45 -0.23
N PRO A 197 -9.95 16.44 1.06
CA PRO A 197 -9.69 15.21 1.80
C PRO A 197 -10.96 14.42 2.14
N GLU A 198 -12.12 15.07 2.08
CA GLU A 198 -13.39 14.48 2.50
C GLU A 198 -13.74 13.26 1.64
N ASP A 199 -14.08 12.16 2.31
CA ASP A 199 -14.54 10.91 1.69
C ASP A 199 -13.60 10.35 0.61
N LEU A 200 -12.29 10.67 0.60
CA LEU A 200 -11.34 10.05 -0.35
C LEU A 200 -10.98 8.62 0.03
N TYR A 201 -11.24 8.23 1.27
CA TYR A 201 -11.01 6.90 1.82
C TYR A 201 -12.28 6.45 2.54
N TRP A 202 -12.43 5.15 2.72
CA TRP A 202 -13.52 4.61 3.53
C TRP A 202 -13.32 4.94 5.01
N LEU A 203 -14.41 5.10 5.76
CA LEU A 203 -14.36 5.67 7.12
C LEU A 203 -13.41 4.91 8.08
N ASN A 204 -13.40 3.59 8.00
CA ASN A 204 -12.67 2.70 8.92
C ASN A 204 -11.64 1.81 8.21
N ASP A 205 -11.27 2.19 6.99
CA ASP A 205 -10.46 1.38 6.09
C ASP A 205 -9.49 2.32 5.32
N ASP A 206 -8.27 1.84 5.07
CA ASP A 206 -7.18 2.62 4.46
C ASP A 206 -7.21 2.63 2.93
N HIS A 207 -8.20 1.95 2.32
CA HIS A 207 -8.46 2.00 0.90
C HIS A 207 -9.21 3.26 0.50
N MET A 208 -8.91 3.69 -0.72
CA MET A 208 -9.63 4.80 -1.34
C MET A 208 -11.09 4.44 -1.55
N SER A 209 -11.96 5.42 -1.31
CA SER A 209 -13.34 5.34 -1.75
C SER A 209 -13.43 5.46 -3.27
N GLU A 210 -14.64 5.32 -3.81
CA GLU A 210 -14.91 5.62 -5.22
C GLU A 210 -14.54 7.09 -5.58
N LYS A 211 -14.74 8.04 -4.66
CA LYS A 211 -14.32 9.45 -4.85
C LYS A 211 -12.80 9.56 -4.90
N GLY A 212 -12.09 8.89 -4.00
CA GLY A 212 -10.62 8.83 -3.98
C GLY A 212 -10.04 8.26 -5.28
N HIS A 213 -10.58 7.13 -5.74
CA HIS A 213 -10.17 6.53 -7.02
C HIS A 213 -10.43 7.45 -8.22
N ARG A 214 -11.57 8.14 -8.27
CA ARG A 214 -11.87 9.14 -9.32
C ARG A 214 -10.87 10.29 -9.32
N LEU A 215 -10.53 10.81 -8.14
CA LEU A 215 -9.55 11.88 -8.00
C LEU A 215 -8.16 11.41 -8.45
N ALA A 216 -7.71 10.24 -7.99
CA ALA A 216 -6.44 9.65 -8.38
C ALA A 216 -6.34 9.47 -9.90
N TRP A 217 -7.39 8.91 -10.52
CA TRP A 217 -7.46 8.74 -11.98
C TRP A 217 -7.35 10.07 -12.72
N ARG A 218 -8.10 11.09 -12.27
CA ARG A 218 -8.06 12.43 -12.89
C ARG A 218 -6.65 13.00 -12.87
N VAL A 219 -5.99 12.99 -11.71
CA VAL A 219 -4.64 13.53 -11.53
C VAL A 219 -3.63 12.77 -12.38
N LEU A 220 -3.67 11.43 -12.35
CA LEU A 220 -2.80 10.57 -13.14
C LEU A 220 -2.97 10.82 -14.65
N ARG A 221 -4.21 10.93 -15.11
CA ARG A 221 -4.53 11.21 -16.51
C ARG A 221 -3.93 12.54 -16.95
N GLU A 222 -4.22 13.60 -16.20
CA GLU A 222 -3.82 14.97 -16.53
C GLU A 222 -2.30 15.19 -16.45
N GLN A 223 -1.61 14.58 -15.48
CA GLN A 223 -0.18 14.81 -15.27
C GLN A 223 0.75 13.90 -16.09
N TYR A 224 0.26 12.76 -16.60
CA TYR A 224 1.13 11.79 -17.25
C TYR A 224 0.47 11.08 -18.44
N LEU A 225 -0.73 10.54 -18.23
CA LEU A 225 -1.31 9.57 -19.15
C LEU A 225 -1.72 10.18 -20.50
N ASP A 226 -2.26 11.40 -20.50
CA ASP A 226 -2.65 12.11 -21.73
C ASP A 226 -1.42 12.43 -22.62
N GLU A 227 -0.34 12.94 -22.02
CA GLU A 227 0.91 13.19 -22.76
C GLU A 227 1.55 11.89 -23.26
N TRP A 228 1.55 10.85 -22.43
CA TRP A 228 2.09 9.55 -22.81
C TRP A 228 1.33 8.96 -24.00
N LEU A 229 -0.01 8.96 -23.98
CA LEU A 229 -0.86 8.47 -25.07
C LEU A 229 -0.64 9.25 -26.38
N ALA A 230 -0.47 10.57 -26.29
CA ALA A 230 -0.17 11.41 -27.45
C ALA A 230 1.17 11.03 -28.10
N ARG A 231 2.21 10.75 -27.30
CA ARG A 231 3.52 10.28 -27.80
C ARG A 231 3.44 8.91 -28.47
N GLN A 232 2.68 7.97 -27.90
CA GLN A 232 2.51 6.64 -28.49
C GLN A 232 1.80 6.69 -29.85
N THR A 233 0.81 7.57 -29.99
CA THR A 233 0.07 7.73 -31.24
C THR A 233 0.94 8.37 -32.32
N ALA A 234 1.68 9.43 -31.99
CA ALA A 234 2.60 10.09 -32.92
C ALA A 234 3.71 9.16 -33.43
N SER A 235 4.19 8.22 -32.59
CA SER A 235 5.21 7.25 -32.99
C SER A 235 4.68 6.15 -33.91
N ALA A 236 3.36 5.89 -33.93
CA ALA A 236 2.76 4.87 -34.79
C ALA A 236 2.57 5.36 -36.24
N ASP A 237 2.50 6.68 -36.45
CA ASP A 237 2.28 7.31 -37.76
C ASP A 237 3.57 7.57 -38.57
N HIS A 238 4.74 7.17 -38.05
CA HIS A 238 6.03 7.26 -38.74
C HIS A 238 6.75 5.89 -38.79
N PRO A 239 6.37 5.02 -39.75
CA PRO A 239 7.11 3.80 -40.09
C PRO A 239 8.44 4.07 -40.82
#